data_AF-A0A8E0V4T2-F1
#
_entry.id   AF-A0A8E0V4T2-F1
#
_cell.length_a   1.000
_cell.length_b   1.000
_cell.length_c   1.000
_cell.angle_alpha   90.00
_cell.angle_beta   90.00
_cell.angle_gamma   90.00
#
_symmetry.space_group_name_H-M   'P 1'
#
loop_
_entity.id
_entity.type
_entity.pdbx_description
1 polymer ?
#
loop_
_entity_poly.entity_id
_entity_poly.type
_entity_poly.pdbx_seq_one_letter_code
_entity_poly.pdbx_strand_id
1 'polypeptide(L)'
;MDCLTAESLPSRIASLVHAHFDGLPARSKPTIYPDGSKEWIPMSGIVVVKGENTVSEKLTCVAVTTGAKCLSASQVSKSRGLVLHDWHAEVLALRSFNYWLLSECHSLLAQEEHARSASSTGTPGAASSPFIRRRKLTEMSSAAQSEPDPAWPPFELQPDIKIYMYCTCAPCGDASMELCMAAQDDPSPWEVAPGPERTESPGPELLDGRGYFSRLGIVRRKPARADAEATLSKSCSDKLALRQVSSLLSYEASLLVAPTRNAYIEGLILPEEEISRVGFERCFSASGRMKTLTGRFWPAQVDSVVQYGYGFHPFRVLSVPSDLIETIWPFRKPKPTSTEATPPTQTPPKKNKPGNVSTVWVAAPSLLHPCPIASDNGAKSLPVLRGSKTGLYETIINGVKQGNRAASVTPRGSSALSRAKLWGLLRDIVRSSRSGDSTLEVVDGEIGLHAGNVPEAGSSLQDTALCQLSAASTYEQFKKTPVVLTPSVKARKDAIREAKEALKGWIPNEGDEQWGLDVLTDPRKRKR
;
A
#
# COMPACT_ATOMS: atom_id res chain seq x y z
N MET A 1 -6.55 36.57 -26.82
CA MET A 1 -6.85 35.13 -26.90
C MET A 1 -5.56 34.40 -26.64
N ASP A 2 -5.20 34.16 -25.37
CA ASP A 2 -3.99 33.40 -25.03
C ASP A 2 -4.38 32.31 -24.04
N CYS A 3 -5.12 31.32 -24.56
CA CYS A 3 -5.30 30.03 -23.91
C CYS A 3 -4.07 29.17 -24.26
N LEU A 4 -2.90 29.54 -23.72
CA LEU A 4 -1.78 28.62 -23.64
C LEU A 4 -2.21 27.54 -22.64
N THR A 5 -2.64 26.43 -23.22
CA THR A 5 -3.22 25.22 -22.63
C THR A 5 -2.78 24.96 -21.19
N ALA A 6 -3.71 25.06 -20.24
CA ALA A 6 -3.47 24.59 -18.88
C ALA A 6 -2.96 23.14 -18.91
N GLU A 7 -1.85 22.87 -18.22
CA GLU A 7 -1.24 21.54 -18.12
C GLU A 7 -2.28 20.51 -17.66
N SER A 8 -2.36 19.36 -18.36
CA SER A 8 -3.34 18.32 -18.05
C SER A 8 -3.17 17.77 -16.63
N LEU A 9 -4.26 17.35 -15.98
CA LEU A 9 -4.21 16.78 -14.62
C LEU A 9 -3.18 15.62 -14.49
N PRO A 10 -3.08 14.66 -15.44
CA PRO A 10 -2.04 13.64 -15.40
C PRO A 10 -0.61 14.20 -15.38
N SER A 11 -0.33 15.22 -16.19
CA SER A 11 1.00 15.85 -16.27
C SER A 11 1.31 16.62 -14.98
N ARG A 12 0.34 17.39 -14.45
CA ARG A 12 0.46 18.06 -13.14
C ARG A 12 0.76 17.08 -12.01
N ILE A 13 0.09 15.91 -12.00
CA ILE A 13 0.32 14.85 -11.01
C ILE A 13 1.72 14.24 -11.16
N ALA A 14 2.15 13.93 -12.39
CA ALA A 14 3.49 13.40 -12.64
C ALA A 14 4.56 14.41 -12.20
N SER A 15 4.46 15.67 -12.64
CA SER A 15 5.35 16.77 -12.26
C SER A 15 5.42 16.94 -10.74
N LEU A 16 4.29 16.84 -10.02
CA LEU A 16 4.26 16.92 -8.57
C LEU A 16 5.02 15.76 -7.89
N VAL A 17 4.84 14.52 -8.37
CA VAL A 17 5.54 13.34 -7.83
C VAL A 17 7.05 13.43 -8.08
N HIS A 18 7.48 13.79 -9.29
CA HIS A 18 8.89 14.00 -9.63
C HIS A 18 9.50 15.13 -8.79
N ALA A 19 8.80 16.25 -8.64
CA ALA A 19 9.27 17.36 -7.82
C ALA A 19 9.48 16.98 -6.34
N HIS A 20 8.69 16.07 -5.78
CA HIS A 20 8.89 15.52 -4.44
C HIS A 20 10.09 14.57 -4.40
N PHE A 21 10.23 13.70 -5.40
CA PHE A 21 11.40 12.82 -5.51
C PHE A 21 12.71 13.63 -5.60
N ASP A 22 12.72 14.69 -6.40
CA ASP A 22 13.88 15.56 -6.58
C ASP A 22 14.30 16.28 -5.30
N GLY A 23 13.37 16.53 -4.38
CA GLY A 23 13.67 17.09 -3.07
C GLY A 23 14.35 16.11 -2.11
N LEU A 24 14.38 14.81 -2.41
CA LEU A 24 14.97 13.81 -1.52
C LEU A 24 16.51 13.91 -1.47
N PRO A 25 17.13 13.51 -0.33
CA PRO A 25 18.58 13.45 -0.22
C PRO A 25 19.21 12.54 -1.27
N ALA A 26 20.38 12.95 -1.80
CA ALA A 26 21.10 12.23 -2.86
C ALA A 26 21.39 10.76 -2.51
N ARG A 27 21.68 10.45 -1.23
CA ARG A 27 21.95 9.09 -0.74
C ARG A 27 20.79 8.09 -0.92
N SER A 28 19.60 8.58 -1.23
CA SER A 28 18.39 7.79 -1.46
C SER A 28 17.93 7.86 -2.91
N LYS A 29 18.78 8.30 -3.82
CA LYS A 29 18.49 8.29 -5.25
C LYS A 29 19.37 7.26 -5.93
N PRO A 30 18.94 6.72 -7.09
CA PRO A 30 19.82 5.91 -7.91
C PRO A 30 21.05 6.71 -8.32
N THR A 31 22.14 5.99 -8.57
CA THR A 31 23.45 6.58 -8.84
C THR A 31 23.58 6.93 -10.32
N ILE A 32 24.08 8.14 -10.58
CA ILE A 32 24.67 8.51 -11.88
C ILE A 32 26.18 8.41 -11.68
N TYR A 33 26.83 7.50 -12.40
CA TYR A 33 28.26 7.26 -12.27
C TYR A 33 29.08 8.32 -13.04
N PRO A 34 30.36 8.55 -12.66
CA PRO A 34 31.21 9.51 -13.36
C PRO A 34 31.41 9.23 -14.86
N ASP A 35 31.27 7.97 -15.28
CA ASP A 35 31.35 7.57 -16.68
C ASP A 35 30.03 7.80 -17.46
N GLY A 36 29.06 8.49 -16.86
CA GLY A 36 27.77 8.81 -17.46
C GLY A 36 26.74 7.67 -17.40
N SER A 37 27.14 6.45 -17.01
CA SER A 37 26.20 5.34 -16.82
C SER A 37 25.28 5.61 -15.63
N LYS A 38 24.05 5.09 -15.70
CA LYS A 38 23.01 5.37 -14.70
C LYS A 38 22.39 4.08 -14.18
N GLU A 39 22.10 4.06 -12.90
CA GLU A 39 21.14 3.10 -12.36
C GLU A 39 19.73 3.46 -12.83
N TRP A 40 18.92 2.46 -13.19
CA TRP A 40 17.50 2.67 -13.47
C TRP A 40 16.63 2.08 -12.36
N ILE A 41 15.51 2.75 -12.04
CA ILE A 41 14.56 2.24 -11.05
C ILE A 41 13.13 2.70 -11.41
N PRO A 42 12.11 1.84 -11.27
CA PRO A 42 10.73 2.29 -11.30
C PRO A 42 10.44 3.19 -10.10
N MET A 43 9.64 4.24 -10.34
CA MET A 43 9.07 5.09 -9.31
C MET A 43 7.55 5.05 -9.39
N SER A 44 6.91 5.14 -8.24
CA SER A 44 5.48 5.31 -8.10
C SER A 44 5.18 6.42 -7.10
N GLY A 45 4.05 7.09 -7.28
CA GLY A 45 3.55 8.07 -6.33
C GLY A 45 2.03 7.97 -6.19
N ILE A 46 1.53 8.40 -5.04
CA ILE A 46 0.09 8.55 -4.81
C ILE A 46 -0.21 10.02 -4.55
N VAL A 47 -1.15 10.56 -5.32
CA VAL A 47 -1.63 11.94 -5.20
C VAL A 47 -3.12 11.92 -4.89
N VAL A 48 -3.49 12.63 -3.83
CA VAL A 48 -4.86 12.87 -3.42
C VAL A 48 -5.30 14.20 -4.02
N VAL A 49 -6.35 14.17 -4.83
CA VAL A 49 -6.96 15.35 -5.44
C VAL A 49 -8.26 15.64 -4.73
N LYS A 50 -8.37 16.81 -4.09
CA LYS A 50 -9.58 17.28 -3.43
C LYS A 50 -10.27 18.33 -4.29
N GLY A 51 -11.58 18.20 -4.51
CA GLY A 51 -12.35 19.18 -5.29
C GLY A 51 -11.95 19.23 -6.76
N GLU A 52 -11.66 18.08 -7.38
CA GLU A 52 -11.27 17.99 -8.80
C GLU A 52 -12.30 18.69 -9.71
N ASN A 53 -11.81 19.46 -10.69
CA ASN A 53 -12.63 20.27 -11.61
C ASN A 53 -13.43 21.39 -10.92
N THR A 54 -12.99 21.85 -9.74
CA THR A 54 -13.54 23.02 -9.05
C THR A 54 -12.45 24.08 -8.85
N VAL A 55 -12.86 25.31 -8.54
CA VAL A 55 -11.92 26.40 -8.19
C VAL A 55 -11.11 26.12 -6.92
N SER A 56 -11.54 25.16 -6.11
CA SER A 56 -10.87 24.74 -4.88
C SER A 56 -9.99 23.49 -5.06
N GLU A 57 -9.71 23.09 -6.32
CA GLU A 57 -8.92 21.90 -6.62
C GLU A 57 -7.54 21.96 -5.95
N LYS A 58 -7.22 20.92 -5.17
CA LYS A 58 -5.91 20.81 -4.51
C LYS A 58 -5.32 19.41 -4.70
N LEU A 59 -4.11 19.38 -5.25
CA LEU A 59 -3.30 18.17 -5.38
C LEU A 59 -2.38 18.04 -4.16
N THR A 60 -2.40 16.89 -3.49
CA THR A 60 -1.50 16.58 -2.39
C THR A 60 -0.77 15.27 -2.68
N CYS A 61 0.55 15.33 -2.85
CA CYS A 61 1.36 14.12 -2.94
C CYS A 61 1.52 13.51 -1.55
N VAL A 62 1.00 12.30 -1.35
CA VAL A 62 1.01 11.63 -0.04
C VAL A 62 2.07 10.55 0.06
N ALA A 63 2.53 10.03 -1.08
CA ALA A 63 3.60 9.03 -1.12
C ALA A 63 4.44 9.15 -2.40
N VAL A 64 5.75 8.93 -2.28
CA VAL A 64 6.71 8.75 -3.38
C VAL A 64 7.62 7.58 -3.05
N THR A 65 7.72 6.62 -3.96
CA THR A 65 8.45 5.37 -3.72
C THR A 65 9.21 4.91 -4.96
N THR A 66 10.37 4.28 -4.76
CA THR A 66 11.10 3.59 -5.84
C THR A 66 11.35 2.13 -5.49
N GLY A 67 11.46 1.27 -6.51
CA GLY A 67 11.85 -0.11 -6.29
C GLY A 67 11.47 -1.11 -7.36
N ALA A 68 12.23 -2.20 -7.43
CA ALA A 68 12.06 -3.26 -8.42
C ALA A 68 12.42 -4.67 -7.91
N LYS A 69 12.46 -4.88 -6.59
CA LYS A 69 12.82 -6.18 -6.02
C LYS A 69 11.86 -6.65 -4.93
N CYS A 70 11.99 -7.93 -4.61
CA CYS A 70 11.16 -8.65 -3.66
C CYS A 70 11.99 -9.74 -2.97
N LEU A 71 11.45 -10.23 -1.85
CA LEU A 71 12.07 -11.25 -1.03
C LEU A 71 11.98 -12.62 -1.71
N SER A 72 13.03 -13.43 -1.61
CA SER A 72 12.97 -14.82 -2.07
C SER A 72 12.11 -15.69 -1.15
N ALA A 73 11.52 -16.74 -1.71
CA ALA A 73 10.64 -17.65 -0.98
C ALA A 73 11.37 -18.31 0.22
N SER A 74 12.66 -18.59 0.09
CA SER A 74 13.51 -19.20 1.13
C SER A 74 13.67 -18.34 2.39
N GLN A 75 13.37 -17.04 2.31
CA GLN A 75 13.53 -16.08 3.40
C GLN A 75 12.19 -15.67 4.04
N VAL A 76 11.05 -16.06 3.47
CA VAL A 76 9.72 -15.65 3.95
C VAL A 76 9.55 -16.03 5.42
N SER A 77 9.80 -17.30 5.77
CA SER A 77 9.60 -17.80 7.14
C SER A 77 10.52 -17.21 8.20
N LYS A 78 11.59 -16.53 7.78
CA LYS A 78 12.57 -15.87 8.68
C LYS A 78 12.22 -14.42 8.96
N SER A 79 11.20 -13.88 8.29
CA SER A 79 10.92 -12.44 8.27
C SER A 79 10.24 -11.94 9.53
N ARG A 80 9.45 -12.78 10.21
CA ARG A 80 8.73 -12.48 11.47
C ARG A 80 7.92 -11.17 11.40
N GLY A 81 7.36 -10.86 10.24
CA GLY A 81 6.65 -9.60 9.98
C GLY A 81 7.51 -8.33 9.92
N LEU A 82 8.83 -8.41 10.10
CA LEU A 82 9.77 -7.29 10.15
C LEU A 82 10.42 -6.96 8.80
N VAL A 83 10.41 -7.89 7.85
CA VAL A 83 10.97 -7.72 6.50
C VAL A 83 9.85 -7.48 5.49
N LEU A 84 10.04 -6.50 4.60
CA LEU A 84 9.15 -6.30 3.46
C LEU A 84 9.33 -7.44 2.45
N HIS A 85 8.25 -8.14 2.12
CA HIS A 85 8.30 -9.21 1.11
C HIS A 85 8.38 -8.68 -0.32
N ASP A 86 7.88 -7.48 -0.55
CA ASP A 86 7.85 -6.84 -1.85
C ASP A 86 8.04 -5.34 -1.67
N TRP A 87 9.09 -4.83 -2.28
CA TRP A 87 9.43 -3.43 -2.26
C TRP A 87 9.57 -2.87 -3.68
N HIS A 88 8.77 -3.40 -4.61
CA HIS A 88 8.47 -2.66 -5.84
C HIS A 88 7.81 -1.32 -5.52
N ALA A 89 8.07 -0.33 -6.37
CA ALA A 89 7.57 1.02 -6.19
C ALA A 89 6.05 1.07 -5.96
N GLU A 90 5.28 0.35 -6.77
CA GLU A 90 3.81 0.32 -6.69
C GLU A 90 3.34 -0.25 -5.35
N VAL A 91 4.00 -1.32 -4.89
CA VAL A 91 3.64 -1.99 -3.64
C VAL A 91 4.02 -1.14 -2.43
N LEU A 92 5.20 -0.51 -2.46
CA LEU A 92 5.59 0.46 -1.43
C LEU A 92 4.64 1.65 -1.40
N ALA A 93 4.17 2.15 -2.54
CA ALA A 93 3.22 3.26 -2.61
C ALA A 93 1.90 2.89 -1.91
N LEU A 94 1.36 1.70 -2.20
CA LEU A 94 0.15 1.19 -1.52
C LEU A 94 0.33 1.08 0.00
N ARG A 95 1.50 0.60 0.46
CA ARG A 95 1.81 0.50 1.90
C ARG A 95 1.98 1.89 2.53
N SER A 96 2.63 2.80 1.82
CA SER A 96 2.86 4.18 2.23
C SER A 96 1.56 4.96 2.39
N PHE A 97 0.62 4.81 1.45
CA PHE A 97 -0.72 5.40 1.56
C PHE A 97 -1.46 4.92 2.81
N ASN A 98 -1.38 3.62 3.12
CA ASN A 98 -2.02 3.09 4.32
C ASN A 98 -1.32 3.55 5.61
N TYR A 99 0.00 3.68 5.62
CA TYR A 99 0.72 4.29 6.74
C TYR A 99 0.30 5.75 6.95
N TRP A 100 0.22 6.54 5.87
CA TRP A 100 -0.26 7.91 5.91
C TRP A 100 -1.69 7.99 6.45
N LEU A 101 -2.60 7.17 5.91
CA LEU A 101 -4.00 7.16 6.32
C LEU A 101 -4.19 6.77 7.79
N LEU A 102 -3.45 5.76 8.27
CA LEU A 102 -3.44 5.40 9.69
C LEU A 102 -2.90 6.56 10.56
N SER A 103 -1.87 7.26 10.08
CA SER A 103 -1.30 8.42 10.78
C SER A 103 -2.26 9.61 10.82
N GLU A 104 -3.05 9.84 9.76
CA GLU A 104 -4.15 10.82 9.73
C GLU A 104 -5.22 10.46 10.76
N CYS A 105 -5.68 9.20 10.79
CA CYS A 105 -6.64 8.72 11.79
C CYS A 105 -6.10 8.93 13.21
N HIS A 106 -4.83 8.60 13.46
CA HIS A 106 -4.20 8.76 14.76
C HIS A 106 -4.19 10.24 15.20
N SER A 107 -3.76 11.12 14.30
CA SER A 107 -3.63 12.55 14.61
C SER A 107 -4.98 13.22 14.82
N LEU A 108 -6.01 12.82 14.06
CA LEU A 108 -7.37 13.30 14.29
C LEU A 108 -7.90 12.85 15.67
N LEU A 109 -7.74 11.57 16.02
CA LEU A 109 -8.17 11.05 17.32
C LEU A 109 -7.47 11.76 18.48
N ALA A 110 -6.16 11.96 18.39
CA ALA A 110 -5.39 12.65 19.42
C ALA A 110 -5.78 14.13 19.57
N GLN A 111 -6.13 14.81 18.48
CA GLN A 111 -6.64 16.18 18.53
C GLN A 111 -8.04 16.25 19.13
N GLU A 112 -8.92 15.31 18.79
CA GLU A 112 -10.25 15.24 19.41
C GLU A 112 -10.16 14.95 20.92
N GLU A 113 -9.24 14.10 21.35
CA GLU A 113 -8.98 13.81 22.76
C GLU A 113 -8.44 15.05 23.49
N HIS A 114 -7.43 15.72 22.92
CA HIS A 114 -6.89 16.96 23.49
C HIS A 114 -7.96 18.05 23.58
N ALA A 115 -8.83 18.18 22.57
CA ALA A 115 -9.94 19.12 22.60
C ALA A 115 -10.96 18.79 23.72
N ARG A 116 -11.26 17.49 23.94
CA ARG A 116 -12.12 17.03 25.05
C ARG A 116 -11.51 17.33 26.42
N SER A 117 -10.20 17.13 26.60
CA SER A 117 -9.51 17.45 27.85
C SER A 117 -9.39 18.96 28.10
N ALA A 118 -9.33 19.79 27.06
CA ALA A 118 -9.20 21.24 27.16
C ALA A 118 -10.55 21.99 27.29
N SER A 119 -11.68 21.38 26.94
CA SER A 119 -13.00 22.04 26.86
C SER A 119 -13.70 22.27 28.21
N SER A 120 -12.96 22.47 29.31
CA SER A 120 -13.53 23.05 30.53
C SER A 120 -13.75 24.56 30.41
N THR A 121 -13.19 25.23 29.39
CA THR A 121 -13.39 26.65 29.13
C THR A 121 -13.45 26.97 27.62
N GLY A 122 -14.66 27.08 27.07
CA GLY A 122 -14.91 27.66 25.73
C GLY A 122 -14.91 26.68 24.57
N THR A 123 -15.80 26.94 23.60
CA THR A 123 -16.08 26.12 22.41
C THR A 123 -14.84 25.98 21.51
N PRO A 124 -14.17 24.80 21.45
CA PRO A 124 -13.07 24.60 20.53
C PRO A 124 -13.63 24.42 19.11
N GLY A 125 -13.08 25.11 18.12
CA GLY A 125 -13.30 24.73 16.72
C GLY A 125 -12.80 23.30 16.53
N ALA A 126 -13.70 22.36 16.23
CA ALA A 126 -13.35 20.95 16.10
C ALA A 126 -12.23 20.77 15.07
N ALA A 127 -11.10 20.19 15.48
CA ALA A 127 -10.00 19.85 14.58
C ALA A 127 -10.56 18.98 13.45
N SER A 128 -10.36 19.41 12.20
CA SER A 128 -10.91 18.72 11.02
C SER A 128 -9.79 18.31 10.08
N SER A 129 -9.78 17.04 9.68
CA SER A 129 -8.89 16.57 8.63
C SER A 129 -9.49 16.92 7.25
N PRO A 130 -8.70 17.46 6.31
CA PRO A 130 -9.14 17.67 4.94
C PRO A 130 -9.30 16.34 4.17
N PHE A 131 -8.83 15.23 4.75
CA PHE A 131 -8.74 13.92 4.10
C PHE A 131 -9.74 12.89 4.61
N ILE A 132 -9.96 12.84 5.92
CA ILE A 132 -10.88 11.91 6.57
C ILE A 132 -11.94 12.65 7.37
N ARG A 133 -13.10 12.04 7.56
CA ARG A 133 -14.15 12.51 8.48
C ARG A 133 -14.72 11.35 9.27
N ARG A 134 -15.29 11.64 10.44
CA ARG A 134 -16.14 10.68 11.14
C ARG A 134 -17.37 10.36 10.31
N ARG A 135 -17.77 9.09 10.31
CA ARG A 135 -19.01 8.65 9.69
C ARG A 135 -20.19 9.09 10.54
N LYS A 136 -21.22 9.64 9.88
CA LYS A 136 -22.51 9.92 10.52
C LYS A 136 -23.35 8.65 10.44
N LEU A 137 -24.00 8.23 11.53
CA LEU A 137 -25.07 7.24 11.42
C LEU A 137 -26.24 7.89 10.67
N THR A 138 -26.80 7.19 9.71
CA THR A 138 -28.10 7.57 9.14
C THR A 138 -29.14 7.32 10.22
N GLU A 139 -29.79 8.37 10.72
CA GLU A 139 -30.90 8.26 11.67
C GLU A 139 -31.98 7.36 11.06
N MET A 140 -32.17 6.17 11.61
CA MET A 140 -33.41 5.44 11.41
C MET A 140 -34.42 5.94 12.42
N SER A 141 -35.51 6.51 11.90
CA SER A 141 -36.73 6.80 12.62
C SER A 141 -37.28 5.56 13.32
N SER A 142 -37.09 5.45 14.64
CA SER A 142 -38.17 5.41 15.64
C SER A 142 -37.66 4.95 17.01
N ALA A 143 -37.78 5.83 18.01
CA ALA A 143 -37.96 5.57 19.43
C ALA A 143 -36.94 4.65 20.16
N ALA A 144 -35.81 5.21 20.59
CA ALA A 144 -35.20 4.93 21.90
C ALA A 144 -34.22 6.04 22.28
N GLN A 145 -34.31 6.55 23.51
CA GLN A 145 -33.45 7.59 24.09
C GLN A 145 -32.07 7.04 24.49
N SER A 146 -31.37 6.42 23.54
CA SER A 146 -29.97 6.01 23.69
C SER A 146 -29.17 6.59 22.53
N GLU A 147 -28.10 7.32 22.83
CA GLU A 147 -27.13 7.78 21.83
C GLU A 147 -26.77 6.60 20.90
N PRO A 148 -26.90 6.75 19.56
CA PRO A 148 -26.60 5.66 18.65
C PRO A 148 -25.13 5.26 18.77
N ASP A 149 -24.86 3.96 18.94
CA ASP A 149 -23.50 3.40 18.93
C ASP A 149 -22.72 3.94 17.72
N PRO A 150 -21.48 4.41 17.89
CA PRO A 150 -20.71 4.98 16.79
C PRO A 150 -20.54 3.97 15.64
N ALA A 151 -20.77 4.41 14.40
CA ALA A 151 -20.66 3.54 13.23
C ALA A 151 -19.20 3.08 13.04
N TRP A 152 -18.93 1.78 13.15
CA TRP A 152 -17.63 1.20 12.83
C TRP A 152 -17.59 0.64 11.39
N PRO A 153 -16.52 0.84 10.59
CA PRO A 153 -15.33 1.67 10.86
C PRO A 153 -15.69 3.14 11.10
N PRO A 154 -14.97 3.85 11.99
CA PRO A 154 -15.34 5.19 12.49
C PRO A 154 -15.16 6.30 11.46
N PHE A 155 -14.24 6.12 10.51
CA PHE A 155 -13.90 7.14 9.53
C PHE A 155 -14.28 6.73 8.11
N GLU A 156 -14.37 7.71 7.25
CA GLU A 156 -14.35 7.56 5.80
C GLU A 156 -13.51 8.68 5.19
N LEU A 157 -13.06 8.48 3.95
CA LEU A 157 -12.43 9.56 3.18
C LEU A 157 -13.47 10.63 2.84
N GLN A 158 -13.04 11.88 2.77
CA GLN A 158 -13.92 12.98 2.36
C GLN A 158 -14.50 12.72 0.94
N PRO A 159 -15.80 12.98 0.69
CA PRO A 159 -16.46 12.62 -0.57
C PRO A 159 -15.90 13.31 -1.82
N ASP A 160 -15.25 14.46 -1.65
CA ASP A 160 -14.66 15.26 -2.72
C ASP A 160 -13.22 14.84 -3.06
N ILE A 161 -12.73 13.74 -2.48
CA ILE A 161 -11.39 13.20 -2.72
C ILE A 161 -11.39 12.14 -3.82
N LYS A 162 -10.42 12.26 -4.72
CA LYS A 162 -10.04 11.24 -5.69
C LYS A 162 -8.58 10.87 -5.52
N ILE A 163 -8.26 9.59 -5.65
CA ILE A 163 -6.89 9.08 -5.46
C ILE A 163 -6.32 8.68 -6.81
N TYR A 164 -5.18 9.27 -7.17
CA TYR A 164 -4.45 8.94 -8.38
C TYR A 164 -3.13 8.27 -8.03
N MET A 165 -2.78 7.25 -8.82
CA MET A 165 -1.50 6.57 -8.74
C MET A 165 -0.71 6.89 -10.00
N TYR A 166 0.50 7.43 -9.85
CA TYR A 166 1.45 7.64 -10.94
C TYR A 166 2.52 6.56 -10.90
N CYS A 167 2.88 6.00 -12.06
CA CYS A 167 3.97 5.04 -12.21
C CYS A 167 4.85 5.45 -13.40
N THR A 168 6.17 5.39 -13.25
CA THR A 168 7.10 5.66 -14.36
C THR A 168 7.24 4.50 -15.33
N CYS A 169 6.70 3.32 -15.00
CA CYS A 169 6.77 2.09 -15.79
C CYS A 169 5.46 1.30 -15.65
N ALA A 170 5.13 0.50 -16.65
CA ALA A 170 4.00 -0.42 -16.61
C ALA A 170 4.13 -1.36 -15.39
N PRO A 171 3.05 -1.62 -14.65
CA PRO A 171 3.10 -2.51 -13.50
C PRO A 171 3.47 -3.91 -13.96
N CYS A 172 4.50 -4.50 -13.35
CA CYS A 172 5.02 -5.79 -13.80
C CYS A 172 3.94 -6.89 -13.73
N GLY A 173 3.99 -7.83 -14.67
CA GLY A 173 2.98 -8.87 -14.85
C GLY A 173 2.16 -8.65 -16.10
N ASP A 174 0.90 -9.12 -16.07
CA ASP A 174 -0.01 -9.21 -17.21
C ASP A 174 -0.15 -7.90 -18.01
N ALA A 175 -0.16 -6.74 -17.34
CA ALA A 175 -0.33 -5.44 -18.00
C ALA A 175 0.90 -4.98 -18.80
N SER A 176 2.07 -5.54 -18.49
CA SER A 176 3.36 -5.17 -19.11
C SER A 176 3.87 -6.21 -20.11
N MET A 177 3.12 -7.29 -20.34
CA MET A 177 3.59 -8.44 -21.11
C MET A 177 3.91 -8.09 -22.56
N GLU A 178 3.03 -7.36 -23.24
CA GLU A 178 3.24 -6.96 -24.64
C GLU A 178 4.45 -6.04 -24.77
N LEU A 179 4.62 -5.09 -23.83
CA LEU A 179 5.81 -4.22 -23.78
C LEU A 179 7.09 -5.04 -23.54
N CYS A 180 7.01 -6.08 -22.70
CA CYS A 180 8.13 -6.97 -22.45
C CYS A 180 8.50 -7.80 -23.68
N MET A 181 7.52 -8.29 -24.44
CA MET A 181 7.74 -9.06 -25.66
C MET A 181 8.32 -8.19 -26.78
N ALA A 182 7.77 -6.98 -26.97
CA ALA A 182 8.25 -6.04 -27.98
C ALA A 182 9.70 -5.55 -27.72
N ALA A 183 10.15 -5.61 -26.45
CA ALA A 183 11.48 -5.18 -26.05
C ALA A 183 12.56 -6.29 -26.14
N GLN A 184 12.22 -7.50 -26.59
CA GLN A 184 13.18 -8.60 -26.70
C GLN A 184 13.72 -8.75 -28.13
N ASP A 185 15.02 -9.01 -28.25
CA ASP A 185 15.65 -9.40 -29.51
C ASP A 185 15.18 -10.80 -29.97
N ASP A 186 14.82 -11.67 -29.03
CA ASP A 186 14.19 -12.98 -29.25
C ASP A 186 12.90 -13.09 -28.39
N PRO A 187 11.71 -13.07 -29.01
CA PRO A 187 10.42 -13.19 -28.30
C PRO A 187 10.06 -14.63 -27.95
N SER A 188 10.92 -15.62 -28.25
CA SER A 188 10.66 -17.02 -27.96
C SER A 188 10.49 -17.24 -26.44
N PRO A 189 9.40 -17.89 -25.99
CA PRO A 189 9.25 -18.26 -24.57
C PRO A 189 10.43 -19.10 -24.11
N TRP A 190 10.96 -18.85 -22.91
CA TRP A 190 11.99 -19.70 -22.30
C TRP A 190 11.53 -21.17 -22.33
N GLU A 191 12.38 -22.07 -22.83
CA GLU A 191 12.16 -23.50 -22.63
C GLU A 191 12.23 -23.78 -21.14
N VAL A 192 11.10 -24.17 -20.56
CA VAL A 192 11.08 -24.66 -19.18
C VAL A 192 11.62 -26.08 -19.23
N ALA A 193 12.83 -26.27 -18.71
CA ALA A 193 13.40 -27.60 -18.59
C ALA A 193 12.36 -28.52 -17.92
N PRO A 194 12.07 -29.71 -18.49
CA PRO A 194 11.19 -30.66 -17.83
C PRO A 194 11.79 -30.95 -16.46
N GLY A 195 11.12 -30.48 -15.41
CA GLY A 195 11.46 -30.87 -14.05
C GLY A 195 11.31 -32.39 -13.91
N PRO A 196 11.99 -33.02 -12.94
CA PRO A 196 11.84 -34.45 -12.69
C PRO A 196 10.36 -34.77 -12.57
N GLU A 197 9.93 -35.85 -13.24
CA GLU A 197 8.55 -36.31 -13.33
C GLU A 197 7.84 -36.13 -11.99
N ARG A 198 6.92 -35.16 -11.92
CA ARG A 198 5.99 -35.05 -10.80
C ARG A 198 4.96 -36.15 -10.98
N THR A 199 5.25 -37.33 -10.47
CA THR A 199 4.21 -38.23 -10.01
C THR A 199 3.41 -37.48 -8.93
N GLU A 200 2.08 -37.53 -9.06
CA GLU A 200 1.05 -37.03 -8.13
C GLU A 200 0.41 -35.65 -8.42
N SER A 201 -0.77 -35.74 -9.05
CA SER A 201 -1.91 -34.79 -9.11
C SER A 201 -1.76 -33.49 -9.92
N PRO A 202 -2.83 -33.03 -10.62
CA PRO A 202 -2.83 -31.77 -11.36
C PRO A 202 -2.94 -30.60 -10.38
N GLY A 203 -1.84 -30.27 -9.72
CA GLY A 203 -1.72 -29.04 -8.94
C GLY A 203 -1.78 -27.80 -9.85
N PRO A 204 -2.26 -26.64 -9.36
CA PRO A 204 -2.31 -25.42 -10.14
C PRO A 204 -0.91 -24.99 -10.59
N GLU A 205 -0.69 -24.95 -11.90
CA GLU A 205 0.57 -24.60 -12.54
C GLU A 205 0.95 -23.15 -12.23
N LEU A 206 2.17 -22.94 -11.75
CA LEU A 206 2.63 -21.65 -11.24
C LEU A 206 3.40 -20.90 -12.31
N LEU A 207 2.90 -19.72 -12.68
CA LEU A 207 3.57 -18.87 -13.66
C LEU A 207 4.56 -17.94 -12.97
N ASP A 208 5.85 -18.18 -13.19
CA ASP A 208 6.93 -17.36 -12.66
C ASP A 208 7.45 -16.39 -13.74
N GLY A 209 7.41 -15.09 -13.41
CA GLY A 209 8.06 -14.06 -14.18
C GLY A 209 7.61 -13.95 -15.64
N ARG A 210 8.62 -14.00 -16.51
CA ARG A 210 8.53 -13.95 -17.97
C ARG A 210 8.43 -15.33 -18.62
N GLY A 211 8.29 -16.41 -17.85
CA GLY A 211 8.01 -17.74 -18.39
C GLY A 211 6.63 -17.77 -19.05
N TYR A 212 6.47 -18.59 -20.11
CA TYR A 212 5.17 -18.82 -20.76
C TYR A 212 4.48 -17.53 -21.27
N PHE A 213 5.12 -16.75 -22.14
CA PHE A 213 4.56 -15.51 -22.73
C PHE A 213 3.19 -15.71 -23.40
N SER A 214 2.91 -16.91 -23.91
CA SER A 214 1.62 -17.28 -24.50
C SER A 214 0.44 -17.31 -23.50
N ARG A 215 0.72 -17.41 -22.19
CA ARG A 215 -0.32 -17.57 -21.15
C ARG A 215 -0.70 -16.25 -20.50
N LEU A 216 -1.44 -15.42 -21.23
CA LEU A 216 -1.92 -14.13 -20.73
C LEU A 216 -3.18 -14.28 -19.86
N GLY A 217 -3.47 -13.28 -19.04
CA GLY A 217 -4.72 -13.21 -18.30
C GLY A 217 -4.81 -14.04 -17.01
N ILE A 218 -3.70 -14.61 -16.53
CA ILE A 218 -3.61 -15.47 -15.34
C ILE A 218 -2.62 -14.86 -14.32
N VAL A 219 -2.83 -15.08 -13.02
CA VAL A 219 -1.92 -14.58 -11.96
C VAL A 219 -0.50 -15.10 -12.16
N ARG A 220 0.47 -14.19 -12.01
CA ARG A 220 1.91 -14.47 -12.12
C ARG A 220 2.64 -14.07 -10.86
N ARG A 221 3.74 -14.74 -10.58
CA ARG A 221 4.70 -14.36 -9.53
C ARG A 221 5.86 -13.60 -10.13
N LYS A 222 6.55 -12.84 -9.28
CA LYS A 222 7.94 -12.41 -9.52
C LYS A 222 8.85 -13.67 -9.39
N PRO A 223 10.11 -13.73 -9.87
CA PRO A 223 10.99 -12.69 -10.40
C PRO A 223 10.98 -12.59 -11.93
N ALA A 224 11.52 -11.51 -12.50
CA ALA A 224 11.57 -11.31 -13.95
C ALA A 224 12.75 -12.01 -14.66
N ARG A 225 13.59 -12.77 -13.95
CA ARG A 225 14.79 -13.43 -14.49
C ARG A 225 14.81 -14.92 -14.17
N ALA A 226 15.26 -15.73 -15.13
CA ALA A 226 15.34 -17.19 -15.01
C ALA A 226 16.38 -17.66 -13.96
N ASP A 227 17.39 -16.85 -13.66
CA ASP A 227 18.48 -17.14 -12.72
C ASP A 227 18.19 -16.73 -11.26
N ALA A 228 17.06 -16.06 -10.99
CA ALA A 228 16.75 -15.55 -9.67
C ALA A 228 16.01 -16.60 -8.82
N GLU A 229 16.29 -16.63 -7.50
CA GLU A 229 15.51 -17.44 -6.57
C GLU A 229 14.01 -17.13 -6.70
N ALA A 230 13.20 -18.19 -6.73
CA ALA A 230 11.75 -18.06 -6.78
C ALA A 230 11.23 -17.21 -5.61
N THR A 231 10.16 -16.45 -5.86
CA THR A 231 9.46 -15.67 -4.83
C THR A 231 7.98 -15.99 -4.85
N LEU A 232 7.34 -15.85 -3.69
CA LEU A 232 5.90 -16.03 -3.57
C LEU A 232 5.13 -14.78 -4.03
N SER A 233 5.80 -13.65 -4.19
CA SER A 233 5.15 -12.36 -4.42
C SER A 233 4.49 -12.27 -5.79
N LYS A 234 3.19 -11.96 -5.81
CA LYS A 234 2.43 -11.77 -7.06
C LYS A 234 2.88 -10.52 -7.80
N SER A 235 2.62 -10.50 -9.10
CA SER A 235 2.92 -9.36 -9.97
C SER A 235 2.20 -8.08 -9.52
N CYS A 236 2.75 -6.91 -9.88
CA CYS A 236 2.12 -5.64 -9.55
C CYS A 236 0.79 -5.48 -10.30
N SER A 237 0.66 -6.00 -11.53
CA SER A 237 -0.61 -5.99 -12.27
C SER A 237 -1.71 -6.75 -11.51
N ASP A 238 -1.40 -7.96 -11.00
CA ASP A 238 -2.38 -8.77 -10.25
C ASP A 238 -2.77 -8.13 -8.92
N LYS A 239 -1.78 -7.53 -8.23
CA LYS A 239 -2.02 -6.82 -6.98
C LYS A 239 -2.90 -5.59 -7.21
N LEU A 240 -2.69 -4.82 -8.28
CA LEU A 240 -3.53 -3.67 -8.62
C LEU A 240 -4.92 -4.08 -9.07
N ALA A 241 -5.06 -5.16 -9.86
CA ALA A 241 -6.36 -5.69 -10.26
C ALA A 241 -7.19 -6.12 -9.04
N LEU A 242 -6.56 -6.76 -8.04
CA LEU A 242 -7.22 -7.09 -6.76
C LEU A 242 -7.70 -5.83 -6.00
N ARG A 243 -7.03 -4.67 -6.15
CA ARG A 243 -7.42 -3.40 -5.52
C ARG A 243 -8.63 -2.75 -6.17
N GLN A 244 -8.96 -3.11 -7.40
CA GLN A 244 -10.21 -2.69 -8.04
C GLN A 244 -11.43 -3.27 -7.32
N VAL A 245 -11.27 -4.37 -6.57
CA VAL A 245 -12.35 -4.96 -5.75
C VAL A 245 -12.18 -4.62 -4.26
N SER A 246 -10.96 -4.75 -3.75
CA SER A 246 -10.69 -4.68 -2.30
C SER A 246 -10.38 -3.28 -1.74
N SER A 247 -10.47 -2.23 -2.57
CA SER A 247 -10.02 -0.86 -2.30
C SER A 247 -8.52 -0.74 -2.02
N LEU A 248 -8.02 0.49 -1.90
CA LEU A 248 -6.63 0.77 -1.49
C LEU A 248 -6.35 0.44 -0.02
N LEU A 249 -7.39 0.33 0.80
CA LEU A 249 -7.24 0.11 2.23
C LEU A 249 -6.53 -1.23 2.49
N SER A 250 -5.54 -1.22 3.37
CA SER A 250 -4.97 -2.41 3.97
C SER A 250 -5.98 -3.02 4.94
N TYR A 251 -5.64 -4.15 5.54
CA TYR A 251 -6.52 -4.73 6.55
C TYR A 251 -6.61 -3.81 7.77
N GLU A 252 -5.46 -3.33 8.23
CA GLU A 252 -5.33 -2.41 9.34
C GLU A 252 -6.12 -1.12 9.09
N ALA A 253 -5.96 -0.50 7.93
CA ALA A 253 -6.71 0.71 7.58
C ALA A 253 -8.21 0.44 7.42
N SER A 254 -8.62 -0.72 6.89
CA SER A 254 -10.04 -1.07 6.74
C SER A 254 -10.80 -1.27 8.06
N LEU A 255 -10.07 -1.42 9.17
CA LEU A 255 -10.67 -1.42 10.50
C LEU A 255 -11.03 0.00 10.94
N LEU A 256 -10.29 1.03 10.50
CA LEU A 256 -10.54 2.42 10.91
C LEU A 256 -11.31 3.24 9.87
N VAL A 257 -11.18 2.89 8.59
CA VAL A 257 -11.72 3.64 7.46
C VAL A 257 -12.65 2.76 6.64
N ALA A 258 -13.87 3.23 6.40
CA ALA A 258 -14.84 2.56 5.57
C ALA A 258 -14.44 2.59 4.08
N PRO A 259 -14.57 1.48 3.35
CA PRO A 259 -14.37 1.44 1.90
C PRO A 259 -15.54 2.12 1.18
N THR A 260 -15.52 3.45 1.06
CA THR A 260 -16.40 4.17 0.13
C THR A 260 -15.78 4.21 -1.27
N ARG A 261 -16.50 4.74 -2.27
CA ARG A 261 -15.98 4.88 -3.64
C ARG A 261 -14.64 5.64 -3.70
N ASN A 262 -14.46 6.61 -2.79
CA ASN A 262 -13.26 7.44 -2.67
C ASN A 262 -12.02 6.69 -2.14
N ALA A 263 -12.20 5.47 -1.60
CA ALA A 263 -11.10 4.60 -1.15
C ALA A 263 -10.47 3.76 -2.27
N TYR A 264 -10.92 3.93 -3.52
CA TYR A 264 -10.41 3.26 -4.70
C TYR A 264 -9.54 4.21 -5.53
N ILE A 265 -8.62 3.65 -6.32
CA ILE A 265 -7.89 4.42 -7.33
C ILE A 265 -8.91 4.96 -8.33
N GLU A 266 -8.85 6.25 -8.61
CA GLU A 266 -9.62 6.89 -9.67
C GLU A 266 -8.91 6.78 -11.01
N GLY A 267 -7.59 7.01 -11.02
CA GLY A 267 -6.77 6.91 -12.23
C GLY A 267 -5.37 6.36 -11.95
N LEU A 268 -4.91 5.48 -12.84
CA LEU A 268 -3.54 5.03 -12.94
C LEU A 268 -2.87 5.77 -14.11
N ILE A 269 -1.85 6.56 -13.80
CA ILE A 269 -1.17 7.47 -14.73
C ILE A 269 0.21 6.92 -15.07
N LEU A 270 0.54 6.82 -16.36
CA LEU A 270 1.83 6.32 -16.86
C LEU A 270 2.33 7.15 -18.05
N PRO A 271 3.63 7.09 -18.39
CA PRO A 271 4.11 7.50 -19.71
C PRO A 271 3.33 6.77 -20.83
N GLU A 272 3.05 7.46 -21.93
CA GLU A 272 2.31 6.89 -23.07
C GLU A 272 2.90 5.56 -23.58
N GLU A 273 4.22 5.51 -23.70
CA GLU A 273 4.97 4.33 -24.14
C GLU A 273 4.91 3.13 -23.17
N GLU A 274 4.50 3.36 -21.92
CA GLU A 274 4.36 2.33 -20.89
C GLU A 274 2.91 1.80 -20.78
N ILE A 275 2.04 2.14 -21.74
CA ILE A 275 0.65 1.70 -21.78
C ILE A 275 0.43 0.72 -22.95
N SER A 276 0.43 -0.58 -22.64
CA SER A 276 -0.11 -1.60 -23.54
C SER A 276 -1.63 -1.54 -23.53
N ARG A 277 -2.27 -1.04 -24.60
CA ARG A 277 -3.75 -0.97 -24.66
C ARG A 277 -4.39 -2.32 -24.38
N VAL A 278 -3.93 -3.36 -25.07
CA VAL A 278 -4.45 -4.73 -24.94
C VAL A 278 -4.16 -5.32 -23.55
N GLY A 279 -2.95 -5.11 -23.03
CA GLY A 279 -2.55 -5.61 -21.71
C GLY A 279 -3.33 -4.95 -20.58
N PHE A 280 -3.52 -3.63 -20.64
CA PHE A 280 -4.27 -2.89 -19.64
C PHE A 280 -5.78 -3.14 -19.73
N GLU A 281 -6.34 -3.25 -20.94
CA GLU A 281 -7.74 -3.63 -21.11
C GLU A 281 -8.01 -5.00 -20.52
N ARG A 282 -7.19 -6.01 -20.86
CA ARG A 282 -7.29 -7.34 -20.25
C ARG A 282 -7.15 -7.29 -18.73
N CYS A 283 -6.17 -6.55 -18.22
CA CYS A 283 -5.83 -6.59 -16.80
C CYS A 283 -6.79 -5.80 -15.90
N PHE A 284 -7.28 -4.64 -16.35
CA PHE A 284 -7.91 -3.64 -15.48
C PHE A 284 -9.29 -3.17 -15.93
N SER A 285 -9.75 -3.50 -17.14
CA SER A 285 -11.06 -3.03 -17.61
C SER A 285 -12.22 -3.88 -17.10
N ALA A 286 -13.45 -3.38 -17.32
CA ALA A 286 -14.67 -4.11 -17.02
C ALA A 286 -14.92 -5.34 -17.92
N SER A 287 -14.34 -5.36 -19.13
CA SER A 287 -14.37 -6.51 -20.04
C SER A 287 -13.22 -7.50 -19.76
N GLY A 288 -12.28 -7.13 -18.89
CA GLY A 288 -11.06 -7.88 -18.59
C GLY A 288 -11.24 -9.03 -17.61
N ARG A 289 -10.16 -9.34 -16.87
CA ARG A 289 -10.08 -10.50 -15.96
C ARG A 289 -11.12 -10.52 -14.85
N MET A 290 -11.56 -9.34 -14.40
CA MET A 290 -12.52 -9.20 -13.30
C MET A 290 -13.98 -9.06 -13.77
N LYS A 291 -14.27 -9.26 -15.07
CA LYS A 291 -15.61 -9.01 -15.65
C LYS A 291 -16.77 -9.68 -14.93
N THR A 292 -16.54 -10.86 -14.34
CA THR A 292 -17.56 -11.65 -13.61
C THR A 292 -18.01 -11.00 -12.31
N LEU A 293 -17.28 -9.98 -11.84
CA LEU A 293 -17.57 -9.22 -10.61
C LEU A 293 -18.24 -7.87 -10.90
N THR A 294 -18.49 -7.53 -12.16
CA THR A 294 -19.21 -6.31 -12.54
C THR A 294 -20.59 -6.27 -11.88
N GLY A 295 -20.90 -5.17 -11.21
CA GLY A 295 -22.16 -4.99 -10.48
C GLY A 295 -22.25 -5.73 -9.13
N ARG A 296 -21.27 -6.58 -8.78
CA ARG A 296 -21.24 -7.22 -7.45
C ARG A 296 -20.81 -6.24 -6.38
N PHE A 297 -21.39 -6.40 -5.19
CA PHE A 297 -21.11 -5.58 -4.02
C PHE A 297 -21.11 -6.44 -2.74
N TRP A 298 -20.23 -6.12 -1.79
CA TRP A 298 -20.08 -6.84 -0.52
C TRP A 298 -20.12 -5.86 0.67
N PRO A 299 -21.00 -6.07 1.68
CA PRO A 299 -21.99 -7.14 1.75
C PRO A 299 -23.05 -6.98 0.64
N ALA A 300 -23.71 -8.08 0.25
CA ALA A 300 -24.79 -8.01 -0.73
C ALA A 300 -25.84 -6.97 -0.27
N GLN A 301 -26.33 -6.14 -1.19
CA GLN A 301 -27.33 -5.14 -0.87
C GLN A 301 -28.65 -5.85 -0.56
N VAL A 302 -28.95 -6.02 0.73
CA VAL A 302 -30.22 -6.61 1.19
C VAL A 302 -31.29 -5.50 1.31
N ASP A 303 -30.86 -4.26 1.58
CA ASP A 303 -31.70 -3.06 1.66
C ASP A 303 -31.04 -1.88 0.95
N SER A 304 -31.82 -0.87 0.57
CA SER A 304 -31.41 0.40 -0.05
C SER A 304 -30.49 1.28 0.84
N VAL A 305 -30.00 0.77 1.97
CA VAL A 305 -29.32 1.51 3.05
C VAL A 305 -27.82 1.18 3.17
N VAL A 306 -27.28 0.21 2.41
CA VAL A 306 -25.84 -0.09 2.45
C VAL A 306 -25.03 1.02 1.75
N GLN A 307 -24.58 2.01 2.54
CA GLN A 307 -23.85 3.21 2.06
C GLN A 307 -22.35 2.99 1.78
N TYR A 308 -21.76 1.86 2.20
CA TYR A 308 -20.34 1.57 1.99
C TYR A 308 -20.07 0.07 1.93
N GLY A 309 -18.95 -0.34 1.31
CA GLY A 309 -18.64 -1.75 1.10
C GLY A 309 -17.58 -1.95 0.02
N TYR A 310 -17.45 -3.18 -0.43
CA TYR A 310 -16.52 -3.53 -1.49
C TYR A 310 -17.27 -3.75 -2.79
N GLY A 311 -16.70 -3.33 -3.90
CA GLY A 311 -17.27 -3.54 -5.22
C GLY A 311 -16.17 -3.50 -6.28
N PHE A 312 -16.45 -4.01 -7.47
CA PHE A 312 -15.52 -3.89 -8.59
C PHE A 312 -15.60 -2.49 -9.21
N HIS A 313 -14.55 -1.70 -8.98
CA HIS A 313 -14.38 -0.34 -9.45
C HIS A 313 -13.12 -0.26 -10.33
N PRO A 314 -13.24 -0.43 -11.66
CA PRO A 314 -12.13 -0.21 -12.56
C PRO A 314 -11.70 1.26 -12.54
N PHE A 315 -10.39 1.50 -12.60
CA PHE A 315 -9.81 2.84 -12.64
C PHE A 315 -9.54 3.27 -14.08
N ARG A 316 -9.46 4.57 -14.32
CA ARG A 316 -9.06 5.12 -15.61
C ARG A 316 -7.57 4.89 -15.83
N VAL A 317 -7.19 4.53 -17.05
CA VAL A 317 -5.77 4.51 -17.47
C VAL A 317 -5.51 5.82 -18.19
N LEU A 318 -4.60 6.62 -17.66
CA LEU A 318 -4.31 7.97 -18.13
C LEU A 318 -2.86 8.06 -18.56
N SER A 319 -2.61 8.83 -19.61
CA SER A 319 -1.27 8.99 -20.14
C SER A 319 -0.68 10.35 -19.80
N VAL A 320 0.66 10.38 -19.75
CA VAL A 320 1.48 11.59 -19.71
C VAL A 320 2.41 11.55 -20.91
N PRO A 321 2.64 12.68 -21.61
CA PRO A 321 3.55 12.72 -22.74
C PRO A 321 4.92 12.17 -22.38
N SER A 322 5.43 11.25 -23.21
CA SER A 322 6.72 10.61 -22.97
C SER A 322 7.86 11.62 -22.91
N ASP A 323 7.82 12.70 -23.71
CA ASP A 323 8.83 13.77 -23.73
C ASP A 323 8.95 14.53 -22.40
N LEU A 324 7.81 14.77 -21.73
CA LEU A 324 7.81 15.36 -20.39
C LEU A 324 8.55 14.44 -19.43
N ILE A 325 8.22 13.15 -19.48
CA ILE A 325 8.89 12.16 -18.65
C ILE A 325 10.37 12.15 -19.02
N GLU A 326 10.75 12.17 -20.33
CA GLU A 326 12.12 12.23 -20.91
C GLU A 326 12.97 13.28 -20.21
N THR A 327 12.37 14.44 -19.98
CA THR A 327 13.00 15.56 -19.32
C THR A 327 13.16 15.36 -17.80
N ILE A 328 12.14 14.86 -17.10
CA ILE A 328 12.10 14.92 -15.62
C ILE A 328 12.54 13.64 -14.91
N TRP A 329 12.71 12.51 -15.62
CA TRP A 329 13.05 11.22 -15.01
C TRP A 329 14.32 10.58 -15.56
N PRO A 330 15.52 10.96 -15.08
CA PRO A 330 16.80 10.48 -15.61
C PRO A 330 17.10 9.00 -15.29
N PHE A 331 16.34 8.39 -14.38
CA PHE A 331 16.52 7.01 -13.89
C PHE A 331 15.60 6.00 -14.58
N ARG A 332 15.19 6.30 -15.82
CA ARG A 332 14.34 5.41 -16.60
C ARG A 332 15.02 4.13 -16.98
N LYS A 333 14.19 3.11 -17.12
CA LYS A 333 14.61 1.88 -17.77
C LYS A 333 15.04 2.25 -19.19
N PRO A 334 16.27 1.89 -19.62
CA PRO A 334 16.71 2.16 -20.97
C PRO A 334 15.80 1.47 -22.00
N LYS A 335 15.53 2.15 -23.11
CA LYS A 335 14.90 1.56 -24.28
C LYS A 335 15.89 0.53 -24.88
N PRO A 336 15.43 -0.64 -25.35
CA PRO A 336 16.28 -1.53 -26.13
C PRO A 336 16.74 -0.76 -27.37
N THR A 337 18.06 -0.64 -27.55
CA THR A 337 18.63 0.06 -28.69
C THR A 337 18.22 -0.71 -29.95
N SER A 338 17.46 -0.10 -30.86
CA SER A 338 17.41 -0.59 -32.23
C SER A 338 18.85 -0.67 -32.73
N THR A 339 19.21 -1.79 -33.34
CA THR A 339 20.49 -2.04 -34.00
C THR A 339 20.64 -1.13 -35.23
N GLU A 340 20.62 0.19 -35.05
CA GLU A 340 21.12 1.12 -36.04
C GLU A 340 22.63 1.25 -35.85
N ALA A 341 23.35 0.51 -36.69
CA ALA A 341 24.71 0.75 -37.17
C ALA A 341 25.62 1.57 -36.23
N THR A 342 26.10 0.96 -35.15
CA THR A 342 27.28 1.49 -34.47
C THR A 342 28.50 1.20 -35.35
N PRO A 343 29.26 2.20 -35.82
CA PRO A 343 30.50 1.95 -36.54
C PRO A 343 31.47 1.13 -35.65
N PRO A 344 32.30 0.24 -36.22
CA PRO A 344 33.06 -0.78 -35.48
C PRO A 344 34.17 -0.24 -34.55
N THR A 345 34.25 1.07 -34.33
CA THR A 345 35.30 1.76 -33.58
C THR A 345 34.90 2.23 -32.19
N GLN A 346 33.68 1.95 -31.71
CA GLN A 346 33.26 2.34 -30.36
C GLN A 346 33.05 1.12 -29.45
N THR A 347 33.63 1.19 -28.25
CA THR A 347 33.37 0.24 -27.15
C THR A 347 31.86 0.07 -26.97
N PRO A 348 31.36 -1.17 -26.77
CA PRO A 348 29.93 -1.42 -26.62
C PRO A 348 29.36 -0.56 -25.48
N PRO A 349 28.17 0.04 -25.64
CA PRO A 349 27.56 0.86 -24.60
C PRO A 349 27.43 0.03 -23.30
N LYS A 350 28.03 0.53 -22.21
CA LYS A 350 27.99 -0.15 -20.92
C LYS A 350 26.53 -0.24 -20.45
N LYS A 351 26.10 -1.45 -20.09
CA LYS A 351 24.70 -1.76 -19.71
C LYS A 351 24.29 -1.01 -18.44
N ASN A 352 23.20 -0.22 -18.51
CA ASN A 352 22.56 0.36 -17.33
C ASN A 352 22.07 -0.76 -16.39
N LYS A 353 22.26 -0.58 -15.08
CA LYS A 353 21.93 -1.60 -14.07
C LYS A 353 20.68 -1.19 -13.29
N PRO A 354 19.83 -2.14 -12.88
CA PRO A 354 18.74 -1.83 -11.96
C PRO A 354 19.31 -1.37 -10.61
N GLY A 355 18.73 -0.31 -10.05
CA GLY A 355 19.08 0.19 -8.73
C GLY A 355 18.79 -0.85 -7.64
N ASN A 356 19.69 -0.93 -6.66
CA ASN A 356 19.52 -1.82 -5.50
C ASN A 356 18.79 -1.14 -4.33
N VAL A 357 18.73 0.19 -4.37
CA VAL A 357 18.16 1.02 -3.32
C VAL A 357 16.73 1.40 -3.69
N SER A 358 15.84 1.18 -2.75
CA SER A 358 14.44 1.61 -2.81
C SER A 358 14.22 2.76 -1.85
N THR A 359 13.49 3.76 -2.27
CA THR A 359 13.21 4.92 -1.44
C THR A 359 11.75 4.96 -1.10
N VAL A 360 11.45 5.40 0.12
CA VAL A 360 10.11 5.59 0.63
C VAL A 360 10.04 6.98 1.21
N TRP A 361 9.10 7.78 0.73
CA TRP A 361 8.70 9.05 1.31
C TRP A 361 7.18 9.07 1.48
N VAL A 362 6.72 9.55 2.62
CA VAL A 362 5.31 9.69 2.96
C VAL A 362 5.09 11.05 3.61
N ALA A 363 4.04 11.75 3.18
CA ALA A 363 3.63 13.00 3.79
C ALA A 363 3.28 12.80 5.27
N ALA A 364 3.51 13.83 6.08
CA ALA A 364 3.04 13.88 7.46
C ALA A 364 1.51 14.00 7.49
N PRO A 365 0.86 13.58 8.60
CA PRO A 365 -0.55 13.86 8.78
C PRO A 365 -0.83 15.37 8.75
N SER A 366 -2.02 15.74 8.28
CA SER A 366 -2.50 17.12 8.15
C SER A 366 -2.64 17.82 9.50
N LEU A 367 -2.96 17.05 10.54
CA LEU A 367 -3.07 17.49 11.92
C LEU A 367 -1.80 17.13 12.68
N LEU A 368 -1.43 17.97 13.64
CA LEU A 368 -0.29 17.69 14.52
C LEU A 368 -0.66 16.57 15.49
N HIS A 369 0.23 15.60 15.68
CA HIS A 369 0.09 14.63 16.77
C HIS A 369 0.76 15.20 18.04
N PRO A 370 0.09 15.24 19.21
CA PRO A 370 0.66 15.80 20.45
C PRO A 370 1.95 15.12 20.90
N CYS A 371 2.04 13.80 20.68
CA CYS A 371 3.28 13.05 20.83
C CYS A 371 3.80 12.66 19.43
N PRO A 372 4.84 13.31 18.88
CA PRO A 372 5.28 12.98 17.52
C PRO A 372 5.54 11.48 17.43
N ILE A 373 4.96 10.81 16.42
CA ILE A 373 5.31 9.42 16.11
C ILE A 373 6.83 9.43 15.97
N ALA A 374 7.52 8.85 16.96
CA ALA A 374 8.95 9.00 17.08
C ALA A 374 9.56 8.62 15.73
N SER A 375 10.25 9.57 15.10
CA SER A 375 10.97 9.31 13.87
C SER A 375 12.12 8.37 14.22
N ASP A 376 11.84 7.07 14.19
CA ASP A 376 12.76 5.94 14.43
C ASP A 376 13.85 5.85 13.32
N ASN A 377 14.09 6.97 12.63
CA ASN A 377 14.91 7.12 11.43
C ASN A 377 16.25 7.81 11.74
N GLY A 378 16.52 8.16 13.01
CA GLY A 378 17.78 8.75 13.46
C GLY A 378 18.06 10.17 12.93
N ALA A 379 17.14 10.77 12.16
CA ALA A 379 17.25 12.15 11.68
C ALA A 379 16.64 13.11 12.71
N LYS A 380 17.39 14.15 13.10
CA LYS A 380 16.90 15.19 14.04
C LYS A 380 15.75 16.03 13.46
N SER A 381 15.61 16.08 12.13
CA SER A 381 14.50 16.70 11.41
C SER A 381 14.28 15.99 10.08
N LEU A 382 13.03 15.68 9.74
CA LEU A 382 12.66 15.16 8.42
C LEU A 382 12.56 16.33 7.41
N PRO A 383 12.87 16.11 6.11
CA PRO A 383 12.84 17.20 5.14
C PRO A 383 11.41 17.74 4.95
N VAL A 384 11.27 19.01 4.55
CA VAL A 384 10.01 19.51 3.99
C VAL A 384 10.17 19.47 2.48
N LEU A 385 9.32 18.72 1.79
CA LEU A 385 9.43 18.50 0.34
C LEU A 385 8.29 19.22 -0.35
N ARG A 386 8.60 20.23 -1.17
CA ARG A 386 7.61 20.99 -1.96
C ARG A 386 6.41 21.49 -1.14
N GLY A 387 6.68 21.98 0.08
CA GLY A 387 5.66 22.47 1.01
C GLY A 387 4.98 21.39 1.85
N SER A 388 5.21 20.10 1.57
CA SER A 388 4.71 18.97 2.33
C SER A 388 5.67 18.61 3.46
N LYS A 389 5.17 18.58 4.70
CA LYS A 389 5.92 18.02 5.83
C LYS A 389 6.10 16.51 5.61
N THR A 390 7.27 15.98 5.96
CA THR A 390 7.54 14.54 5.85
C THR A 390 7.11 13.82 7.13
N GLY A 391 6.29 12.78 6.98
CA GLY A 391 5.91 11.87 8.06
C GLY A 391 6.83 10.66 8.15
N LEU A 392 7.20 10.10 6.99
CA LEU A 392 8.12 8.97 6.90
C LEU A 392 9.10 9.18 5.75
N TYR A 393 10.37 8.89 6.02
CA TYR A 393 11.40 8.81 5.00
C TYR A 393 12.36 7.67 5.33
N GLU A 394 12.43 6.69 4.43
CA GLU A 394 13.27 5.49 4.59
C GLU A 394 14.00 5.17 3.29
N THR A 395 15.17 4.60 3.44
CA THR A 395 15.91 3.96 2.35
C THR A 395 15.92 2.46 2.63
N ILE A 396 15.43 1.66 1.68
CA ILE A 396 15.19 0.23 1.81
C ILE A 396 16.19 -0.53 0.94
N ILE A 397 16.84 -1.53 1.53
CA ILE A 397 17.70 -2.49 0.86
C ILE A 397 17.33 -3.88 1.37
N ASN A 398 17.06 -4.82 0.46
CA ASN A 398 16.69 -6.21 0.80
C ASN A 398 15.51 -6.29 1.80
N GLY A 399 14.51 -5.42 1.62
CA GLY A 399 13.28 -5.41 2.41
C GLY A 399 13.37 -4.83 3.82
N VAL A 400 14.52 -4.26 4.20
CA VAL A 400 14.75 -3.60 5.51
C VAL A 400 15.38 -2.23 5.34
N LYS A 401 15.42 -1.40 6.39
CA LYS A 401 16.09 -0.09 6.36
C LYS A 401 17.59 -0.26 6.05
N GLN A 402 18.14 0.60 5.20
CA GLN A 402 19.55 0.66 4.84
C GLN A 402 20.44 0.59 6.09
N GLY A 403 21.51 -0.19 6.01
CA GLY A 403 22.40 -0.48 7.14
C GLY A 403 22.00 -1.70 7.97
N ASN A 404 20.87 -2.35 7.67
CA ASN A 404 20.42 -3.57 8.36
C ASN A 404 20.43 -4.78 7.43
N ARG A 405 20.38 -5.98 8.02
CA ARG A 405 20.32 -7.26 7.29
C ARG A 405 18.99 -7.95 7.57
N ALA A 406 18.32 -8.44 6.52
CA ALA A 406 17.03 -9.13 6.64
C ALA A 406 17.09 -10.34 7.58
N ALA A 407 18.16 -11.14 7.50
CA ALA A 407 18.34 -12.36 8.31
C ALA A 407 18.48 -12.11 9.82
N SER A 408 18.84 -10.89 10.24
CA SER A 408 19.05 -10.52 11.64
C SER A 408 18.40 -9.18 11.97
N VAL A 409 17.26 -8.89 11.33
CA VAL A 409 16.58 -7.60 11.44
C VAL A 409 16.07 -7.39 12.87
N THR A 410 16.31 -6.19 13.39
CA THR A 410 15.78 -5.73 14.68
C THR A 410 14.54 -4.85 14.45
N PRO A 411 13.73 -4.56 15.48
CA PRO A 411 12.60 -3.62 15.35
C PRO A 411 12.99 -2.25 14.80
N ARG A 412 14.21 -1.79 15.12
CA ARG A 412 14.77 -0.52 14.62
C ARG A 412 15.16 -0.59 13.14
N GLY A 413 15.67 -1.74 12.69
CA GLY A 413 16.04 -1.99 11.30
C GLY A 413 14.87 -2.32 10.38
N SER A 414 13.72 -2.69 10.93
CA SER A 414 12.47 -2.89 10.19
C SER A 414 11.96 -1.56 9.62
N SER A 415 11.47 -1.59 8.38
CA SER A 415 10.67 -0.50 7.81
C SER A 415 9.41 -0.26 8.66
N ALA A 416 8.99 1.00 8.81
CA ALA A 416 7.69 1.36 9.38
C ALA A 416 6.53 0.81 8.54
N LEU A 417 6.80 0.50 7.26
CA LEU A 417 5.86 -0.16 6.37
C LEU A 417 5.84 -1.67 6.57
N SER A 418 6.57 -2.30 7.49
CA SER A 418 6.52 -3.76 7.70
C SER A 418 5.15 -4.21 8.26
N ARG A 419 4.83 -5.50 8.19
CA ARG A 419 3.54 -5.99 8.72
C ARG A 419 3.46 -5.79 10.23
N ALA A 420 4.55 -6.06 10.94
CA ALA A 420 4.62 -5.88 12.37
C ALA A 420 4.43 -4.40 12.75
N LYS A 421 5.14 -3.47 12.09
CA LYS A 421 5.05 -2.03 12.40
C LYS A 421 3.67 -1.44 12.07
N LEU A 422 3.02 -1.86 10.97
CA LEU A 422 1.65 -1.42 10.66
C LEU A 422 0.61 -1.97 11.65
N TRP A 423 0.74 -3.24 12.07
CA TRP A 423 -0.12 -3.81 13.11
C TRP A 423 0.11 -3.11 14.46
N GLY A 424 1.36 -2.84 14.82
CA GLY A 424 1.71 -2.06 16.01
C GLY A 424 1.10 -0.67 16.00
N LEU A 425 1.20 0.06 14.87
CA LEU A 425 0.59 1.38 14.70
C LEU A 425 -0.93 1.33 14.90
N LEU A 426 -1.62 0.36 14.29
CA LEU A 426 -3.06 0.18 14.50
C LEU A 426 -3.40 -0.03 15.98
N ARG A 427 -2.67 -0.91 16.67
CA ARG A 427 -2.90 -1.19 18.09
C ARG A 427 -2.73 0.08 18.93
N ASP A 428 -1.70 0.88 18.64
CA ASP A 428 -1.43 2.12 19.36
C ASP A 428 -2.55 3.15 19.12
N ILE A 429 -3.11 3.22 17.90
CA ILE A 429 -4.29 4.05 17.60
C ILE A 429 -5.51 3.59 18.40
N VAL A 430 -5.80 2.29 18.39
CA VAL A 430 -6.96 1.71 19.10
C VAL A 430 -6.86 1.92 20.61
N ARG A 431 -5.66 1.80 21.19
CA ARG A 431 -5.43 2.05 22.62
C ARG A 431 -5.62 3.52 23.01
N SER A 432 -5.06 4.43 22.22
CA SER A 432 -5.19 5.87 22.47
C SER A 432 -6.66 6.31 22.45
N SER A 433 -7.48 5.70 21.58
CA SER A 433 -8.93 5.96 21.56
C SER A 433 -9.69 5.49 22.81
N ARG A 434 -9.10 4.64 23.67
CA ARG A 434 -9.76 4.05 24.86
C ARG A 434 -9.32 4.67 26.19
N SER A 435 -8.14 5.28 26.25
CA SER A 435 -7.61 5.87 27.49
C SER A 435 -8.42 7.05 28.03
N GLY A 436 -9.45 7.49 27.32
CA GLY A 436 -10.47 8.41 27.83
C GLY A 436 -11.54 7.80 28.72
N ASP A 437 -11.58 6.46 28.93
CA ASP A 437 -12.71 5.79 29.62
C ASP A 437 -12.33 4.77 30.71
N SER A 438 -11.08 4.75 31.20
CA SER A 438 -10.72 4.14 32.50
C SER A 438 -9.23 4.28 32.80
N THR A 439 -8.92 4.95 33.90
CA THR A 439 -7.64 4.80 34.61
C THR A 439 -7.57 3.41 35.24
N LEU A 440 -6.81 2.51 34.62
CA LEU A 440 -6.24 1.36 35.34
C LEU A 440 -4.74 1.60 35.44
N GLU A 441 -4.32 2.01 36.64
CA GLU A 441 -2.93 2.05 37.04
C GLU A 441 -2.33 0.64 36.88
N VAL A 442 -1.25 0.55 36.11
CA VAL A 442 -0.42 -0.65 36.08
C VAL A 442 0.44 -0.62 37.34
N VAL A 443 -0.02 -1.33 38.39
CA VAL A 443 0.84 -1.66 39.52
C VAL A 443 1.71 -2.85 39.10
N ASP A 444 3.02 -2.61 39.13
CA ASP A 444 4.06 -3.60 38.89
C ASP A 444 4.04 -4.65 40.01
N GLY A 445 3.87 -5.93 39.67
CA GLY A 445 3.87 -7.00 40.65
C GLY A 445 3.49 -8.36 40.05
N GLU A 446 4.45 -9.28 40.04
CA GLU A 446 4.25 -10.70 39.77
C GLU A 446 3.10 -11.27 40.63
N ILE A 447 2.26 -12.12 40.03
CA ILE A 447 1.77 -13.44 40.50
C ILE A 447 0.46 -13.81 39.75
N GLY A 448 0.43 -15.00 39.15
CA GLY A 448 -0.79 -15.80 39.05
C GLY A 448 -1.65 -15.66 37.79
N LEU A 449 -1.67 -16.71 36.97
CA LEU A 449 -2.72 -16.98 35.99
C LEU A 449 -4.08 -17.08 36.70
N HIS A 450 -4.92 -16.06 36.58
CA HIS A 450 -6.37 -16.21 36.73
C HIS A 450 -7.05 -15.94 35.38
N ALA A 451 -7.56 -17.02 34.80
CA ALA A 451 -8.57 -16.98 33.76
C ALA A 451 -9.88 -16.45 34.38
N GLY A 452 -10.42 -15.38 33.81
CA GLY A 452 -11.75 -14.88 34.15
C GLY A 452 -11.77 -13.42 34.56
N ASN A 453 -11.72 -12.52 33.57
CA ASN A 453 -12.53 -11.31 33.62
C ASN A 453 -13.39 -11.33 32.35
N VAL A 454 -14.62 -11.79 32.53
CA VAL A 454 -15.70 -11.63 31.56
C VAL A 454 -15.92 -10.12 31.38
N PRO A 455 -16.04 -9.57 30.15
CA PRO A 455 -16.39 -8.17 29.97
C PRO A 455 -17.70 -7.90 30.69
N GLU A 456 -17.76 -6.83 31.49
CA GLU A 456 -18.98 -6.37 32.15
C GLU A 456 -20.15 -6.34 31.15
N ALA A 457 -21.32 -6.77 31.63
CA ALA A 457 -22.58 -6.77 30.89
C ALA A 457 -22.98 -5.31 30.58
N GLY A 458 -22.48 -4.80 29.45
CA GLY A 458 -22.64 -3.42 29.00
C GLY A 458 -21.69 -3.00 27.88
N SER A 459 -20.59 -3.73 27.63
CA SER A 459 -19.68 -3.39 26.52
C SER A 459 -20.28 -3.70 25.15
N SER A 460 -20.19 -2.75 24.22
CA SER A 460 -20.67 -2.95 22.84
C SER A 460 -19.96 -4.14 22.17
N LEU A 461 -20.62 -4.82 21.22
CA LEU A 461 -19.98 -5.84 20.35
C LEU A 461 -18.69 -5.32 19.70
N GLN A 462 -18.61 -4.00 19.52
CA GLN A 462 -17.50 -3.29 18.89
C GLN A 462 -16.30 -3.16 19.83
N ASP A 463 -16.52 -2.84 21.11
CA ASP A 463 -15.49 -2.85 22.15
C ASP A 463 -14.86 -4.23 22.32
N THR A 464 -15.69 -5.27 22.25
CA THR A 464 -15.23 -6.66 22.32
C THR A 464 -14.31 -7.00 21.13
N ALA A 465 -14.67 -6.58 19.91
CA ALA A 465 -13.85 -6.81 18.72
C ALA A 465 -12.51 -6.06 18.77
N LEU A 466 -12.48 -4.83 19.29
CA LEU A 466 -11.26 -4.04 19.48
C LEU A 466 -10.35 -4.59 20.59
N CYS A 467 -10.95 -5.08 21.68
CA CYS A 467 -10.23 -5.81 22.73
C CYS A 467 -9.59 -7.08 22.17
N GLN A 468 -10.31 -7.86 21.37
CA GLN A 468 -9.76 -9.06 20.73
C GLN A 468 -8.66 -8.75 19.69
N LEU A 469 -8.80 -7.65 18.94
CA LEU A 469 -7.75 -7.15 18.03
C LEU A 469 -6.46 -6.82 18.78
N SER A 470 -6.57 -6.27 19.99
CA SER A 470 -5.43 -5.93 20.85
C SER A 470 -4.84 -7.16 21.57
N ALA A 471 -5.64 -8.21 21.75
CA ALA A 471 -5.27 -9.45 22.44
C ALA A 471 -4.76 -10.56 21.50
N ALA A 472 -4.80 -10.38 20.18
CA ALA A 472 -4.34 -11.38 19.23
C ALA A 472 -2.86 -11.74 19.45
N SER A 473 -2.58 -13.03 19.69
CA SER A 473 -1.23 -13.50 20.01
C SER A 473 -0.35 -13.68 18.77
N THR A 474 -0.95 -13.88 17.60
CA THR A 474 -0.25 -13.99 16.32
C THR A 474 -0.87 -13.12 15.24
N TYR A 475 -0.09 -12.76 14.22
CA TYR A 475 -0.59 -12.04 13.05
C TYR A 475 -1.66 -12.85 12.31
N GLU A 476 -1.56 -14.17 12.28
CA GLU A 476 -2.61 -15.02 11.74
C GLU A 476 -3.93 -14.85 12.50
N GLN A 477 -3.90 -14.92 13.83
CA GLN A 477 -5.08 -14.69 14.67
C GLN A 477 -5.62 -13.28 14.45
N PHE A 478 -4.77 -12.26 14.45
CA PHE A 478 -5.17 -10.88 14.16
C PHE A 478 -5.95 -10.76 12.84
N LYS A 479 -5.58 -11.55 11.82
CA LYS A 479 -6.22 -11.58 10.51
C LYS A 479 -7.49 -12.43 10.45
N LYS A 480 -7.66 -13.42 11.33
CA LYS A 480 -8.77 -14.38 11.35
C LYS A 480 -9.87 -14.02 12.37
N THR A 481 -9.49 -13.63 13.58
CA THR A 481 -10.38 -13.41 14.74
C THR A 481 -11.50 -12.38 14.48
N PRO A 482 -11.25 -11.23 13.82
CA PRO A 482 -12.28 -10.19 13.63
C PRO A 482 -13.34 -10.52 12.57
N VAL A 483 -13.12 -11.56 11.75
CA VAL A 483 -14.04 -11.97 10.67
C VAL A 483 -15.40 -12.41 11.22
N VAL A 484 -15.42 -12.94 12.44
CA VAL A 484 -16.65 -13.40 13.11
C VAL A 484 -17.44 -12.24 13.72
N LEU A 485 -16.77 -11.12 14.01
CA LEU A 485 -17.31 -10.04 14.86
C LEU A 485 -17.70 -8.77 14.11
N THR A 486 -17.27 -8.58 12.86
CA THR A 486 -17.50 -7.33 12.12
C THR A 486 -17.97 -7.59 10.68
N PRO A 487 -19.21 -7.18 10.30
CA PRO A 487 -19.74 -7.36 8.95
C PRO A 487 -18.84 -6.79 7.85
N SER A 488 -18.17 -5.66 8.11
CA SER A 488 -17.24 -5.01 7.18
C SER A 488 -15.99 -5.85 6.89
N VAL A 489 -15.45 -6.56 7.89
CA VAL A 489 -14.30 -7.46 7.70
C VAL A 489 -14.70 -8.73 6.98
N LYS A 490 -15.90 -9.28 7.28
CA LYS A 490 -16.46 -10.40 6.53
C LYS A 490 -16.64 -10.03 5.05
N ALA A 491 -17.27 -8.88 4.77
CA ALA A 491 -17.45 -8.36 3.42
C ALA A 491 -16.11 -8.21 2.68
N ARG A 492 -15.07 -7.69 3.35
CA ARG A 492 -13.72 -7.61 2.80
C ARG A 492 -13.17 -8.98 2.42
N LYS A 493 -13.32 -9.97 3.29
CA LYS A 493 -12.83 -11.33 3.08
C LYS A 493 -13.53 -11.99 1.90
N ASP A 494 -14.86 -11.85 1.83
CA ASP A 494 -15.69 -12.38 0.74
C ASP A 494 -15.31 -11.75 -0.61
N ALA A 495 -15.22 -10.41 -0.66
CA ALA A 495 -14.79 -9.69 -1.87
C ALA A 495 -13.38 -10.08 -2.34
N ILE A 496 -12.41 -10.20 -1.43
CA ILE A 496 -11.04 -10.62 -1.77
C ILE A 496 -11.01 -12.08 -2.25
N ARG A 497 -11.81 -12.97 -1.66
CA ARG A 497 -11.89 -14.37 -2.08
C ARG A 497 -12.39 -14.46 -3.53
N GLU A 498 -13.52 -13.84 -3.83
CA GLU A 498 -14.11 -13.87 -5.18
C GLU A 498 -13.23 -13.15 -6.22
N ALA A 499 -12.54 -12.08 -5.83
CA ALA A 499 -11.55 -11.43 -6.69
C ALA A 499 -10.35 -12.33 -7.03
N LYS A 500 -9.86 -13.11 -6.07
CA LYS A 500 -8.77 -14.08 -6.30
C LYS A 500 -9.22 -15.23 -7.21
N GLU A 501 -10.45 -15.69 -7.05
CA GLU A 501 -11.06 -16.70 -7.92
C GLU A 501 -11.19 -16.18 -9.36
N ALA A 502 -11.68 -14.94 -9.54
CA ALA A 502 -11.80 -14.30 -10.86
C ALA A 502 -10.44 -14.13 -11.56
N LEU A 503 -9.37 -13.80 -10.82
CA LEU A 503 -8.03 -13.64 -11.38
C LEU A 503 -7.38 -14.94 -11.87
N LYS A 504 -7.84 -16.10 -11.38
CA LYS A 504 -7.32 -17.45 -11.66
C LYS A 504 -5.85 -17.66 -11.26
N GLY A 505 -5.56 -18.75 -10.57
CA GLY A 505 -4.18 -19.11 -10.18
C GLY A 505 -3.61 -18.31 -9.00
N TRP A 506 -4.45 -17.59 -8.24
CA TRP A 506 -3.98 -16.89 -7.04
C TRP A 506 -3.72 -17.88 -5.90
N ILE A 507 -2.45 -18.10 -5.58
CA ILE A 507 -2.04 -18.85 -4.38
C ILE A 507 -1.64 -17.88 -3.26
N PRO A 508 -2.24 -17.92 -2.06
CA PRO A 508 -1.80 -17.13 -0.91
C PRO A 508 -0.31 -17.33 -0.60
N ASN A 509 0.33 -16.28 -0.08
CA ASN A 509 1.67 -16.42 0.48
C ASN A 509 1.50 -16.87 1.93
N GLU A 510 2.21 -17.91 2.32
CA GLU A 510 2.18 -18.49 3.66
C GLU A 510 3.60 -18.55 4.24
N GLY A 511 3.69 -18.73 5.55
CA GLY A 511 4.92 -19.03 6.26
C GLY A 511 5.47 -17.88 7.10
N ASP A 512 4.81 -16.73 7.17
CA ASP A 512 5.25 -15.58 7.98
C ASP A 512 4.07 -14.90 8.69
N GLU A 513 3.22 -15.70 9.34
CA GLU A 513 2.04 -15.25 10.08
C GLU A 513 2.07 -15.62 11.58
N GLN A 514 2.95 -16.53 11.98
CA GLN A 514 3.04 -17.07 13.35
C GLN A 514 3.99 -16.25 14.23
N TRP A 515 3.66 -14.96 14.43
CA TRP A 515 4.41 -14.05 15.29
C TRP A 515 3.46 -13.01 15.91
N GLY A 516 3.74 -12.58 17.14
CA GLY A 516 3.00 -11.54 17.86
C GLY A 516 3.70 -10.19 17.81
N LEU A 517 3.10 -9.15 18.40
CA LEU A 517 3.72 -7.81 18.48
C LEU A 517 4.90 -7.73 19.44
N ASP A 518 5.20 -8.80 20.18
CA ASP A 518 6.42 -8.95 20.97
C ASP A 518 7.68 -8.86 20.10
N VAL A 519 7.58 -9.15 18.79
CA VAL A 519 8.67 -8.94 17.83
C VAL A 519 9.09 -7.48 17.68
N LEU A 520 8.30 -6.52 18.16
CA LEU A 520 8.64 -5.09 18.16
C LEU A 520 9.34 -4.64 19.44
N THR A 521 9.36 -5.48 20.49
CA THR A 521 9.99 -5.15 21.77
C THR A 521 11.48 -5.49 21.71
N ASP A 522 12.35 -4.50 21.97
CA ASP A 522 13.80 -4.75 22.03
C ASP A 522 14.10 -5.67 23.24
N PRO A 523 14.69 -6.86 23.06
CA PRO A 523 14.98 -7.77 24.17
C PRO A 523 15.91 -7.16 25.23
N ARG A 524 16.68 -6.12 24.91
CA ARG A 524 17.51 -5.39 25.89
C ARG A 524 16.69 -4.53 26.85
N LYS A 525 15.47 -4.13 26.47
CA LYS A 525 14.52 -3.41 27.34
C LYS A 525 13.71 -4.35 28.24
N ARG A 526 13.77 -5.67 28.06
CA ARG A 526 13.14 -6.67 28.95
C ARG A 526 14.00 -7.05 30.16
N LYS A 527 15.28 -6.65 30.19
CA LYS A 527 16.26 -6.97 31.25
C LYS A 527 16.60 -5.78 32.17
N ARG A 528 15.89 -4.67 32.01
CA ARG A 528 15.84 -3.53 32.91
C ARG A 528 14.39 -3.39 33.33
#